data_AF-A0A4U9HRJ6-F1
#
_entry.id   AF-A0A4U9HRJ6-F1
#
_cell.length_a   1.000
_cell.length_b   1.000
_cell.length_c   1.000
_cell.angle_alpha   90.00
_cell.angle_beta   90.00
_cell.angle_gamma   90.00
#
_symmetry.space_group_name_H-M   'P 1'
#
loop_
_entity.id
_entity.type
_entity.pdbx_description
1 polymer ?
#
loop_
_entity_poly.entity_id
_entity_poly.type
_entity_poly.pdbx_seq_one_letter_code
_entity_poly.pdbx_strand_id
1 'polypeptide(L)'
;MNIVGNLYVSNGMSAGNTRNEARVQGLSEVFERHIKNRIIAESISLPEIPADVLARYPGVVESIAKLEAEGFPIFAYDGSLGGKYPVICVVLFNPANGTCFASFGAHPDFGVALERTVTELLQGRSLKDLDVFTPPTFDDEEVAEHANLETHFIDSSGSISWDMFKQDADYPFVDWSFAGTTEEEFATLMAIFTAENQEVYIADYEHLGVYACRILVPGMSDIYPVEDLWLANNSMGAHLRETLLALPESAWEKEDYLNLITQLDDEGHDDFTRVRELLGLATGKDNGWYTLRIGELKAMLALAGGDLEQALIWTEWTIEFNASVFSAERANYYRCLQTLLLLAQEEDREPLQYLNAFTRMYGADAVENASAALSGEAPFYGLQAVDSDLKAFPTHQSLLKAYEKLQKAKSAYWAK
;
A
#
# COMPACT_ATOMS: atom_id res chain seq x y z
N MET A 1 9.75 -6.44 -15.92
CA MET A 1 8.58 -6.52 -15.03
C MET A 1 8.93 -6.19 -13.58
N ASN A 2 10.02 -6.73 -13.01
CA ASN A 2 10.42 -6.41 -11.63
C ASN A 2 10.56 -4.90 -11.37
N ILE A 3 11.36 -4.18 -12.16
CA ILE A 3 11.48 -2.70 -12.07
C ILE A 3 10.12 -2.03 -12.21
N VAL A 4 9.35 -2.40 -13.25
CA VAL A 4 8.02 -1.85 -13.53
C VAL A 4 7.05 -2.03 -12.35
N GLY A 5 7.11 -3.18 -11.67
CA GLY A 5 6.24 -3.51 -10.55
C GLY A 5 6.63 -2.84 -9.24
N ASN A 6 7.94 -2.68 -8.98
CA ASN A 6 8.43 -2.03 -7.77
C ASN A 6 8.31 -0.51 -7.86
N LEU A 7 8.82 0.10 -8.95
CA LEU A 7 9.01 1.56 -8.98
C LEU A 7 7.78 2.34 -9.43
N TYR A 8 6.99 1.79 -10.35
CA TYR A 8 5.91 2.54 -11.01
C TYR A 8 4.51 2.12 -10.57
N VAL A 9 4.37 0.92 -9.96
CA VAL A 9 3.09 0.38 -9.45
C VAL A 9 1.91 0.66 -10.41
N SER A 10 0.82 1.30 -9.99
CA SER A 10 -0.31 1.62 -10.88
C SER A 10 -0.17 2.95 -11.63
N ASN A 11 0.85 3.77 -11.35
CA ASN A 11 0.98 5.10 -11.94
C ASN A 11 1.19 5.06 -13.45
N GLY A 12 0.52 5.97 -14.16
CA GLY A 12 0.58 6.09 -15.62
C GLY A 12 -0.19 5.00 -16.36
N MET A 13 -1.08 4.25 -15.67
CA MET A 13 -1.99 3.30 -16.32
C MET A 13 -3.27 3.99 -16.75
N SER A 14 -3.77 3.64 -17.94
CA SER A 14 -5.02 4.19 -18.44
C SER A 14 -5.79 3.23 -19.32
N ALA A 15 -7.10 3.42 -19.41
CA ALA A 15 -7.96 2.84 -20.43
C ALA A 15 -8.95 3.90 -20.93
N GLY A 16 -9.38 3.77 -22.19
CA GLY A 16 -10.24 4.77 -22.81
C GLY A 16 -10.93 4.25 -24.08
N ASN A 17 -11.88 5.06 -24.57
CA ASN A 17 -12.63 4.76 -25.79
C ASN A 17 -11.74 4.80 -27.04
N THR A 18 -10.70 5.63 -27.01
CA THR A 18 -9.72 5.75 -28.09
C THR A 18 -8.29 5.71 -27.53
N ARG A 19 -7.33 5.43 -28.41
CA ARG A 19 -5.90 5.40 -28.11
C ARG A 19 -5.41 6.71 -27.48
N ASN A 20 -5.76 7.84 -28.08
CA ASN A 20 -5.28 9.14 -27.62
C ASN A 20 -5.99 9.57 -26.33
N GLU A 21 -7.28 9.28 -26.17
CA GLU A 21 -8.00 9.56 -24.91
C GLU A 21 -7.33 8.89 -23.71
N ALA A 22 -7.03 7.59 -23.82
CA ALA A 22 -6.32 6.87 -22.76
C ALA A 22 -4.89 7.39 -22.55
N ARG A 23 -4.16 7.70 -23.63
CA ARG A 23 -2.81 8.25 -23.50
C ARG A 23 -2.81 9.63 -22.83
N VAL A 24 -3.77 10.49 -23.15
CA VAL A 24 -3.93 11.82 -22.52
C VAL A 24 -4.19 11.65 -21.03
N GLN A 25 -5.08 10.74 -20.62
CA GLN A 25 -5.32 10.48 -19.20
C GLN A 25 -4.07 9.90 -18.53
N GLY A 26 -3.39 8.92 -19.15
CA GLY A 26 -2.18 8.34 -18.58
C GLY A 26 -1.04 9.34 -18.41
N LEU A 27 -0.83 10.24 -19.39
CA LEU A 27 0.17 11.31 -19.30
C LEU A 27 -0.21 12.36 -18.26
N SER A 28 -1.51 12.69 -18.17
CA SER A 28 -2.03 13.61 -17.16
C SER A 28 -1.85 13.04 -15.76
N GLU A 29 -2.08 11.74 -15.56
CA GLU A 29 -1.81 11.03 -14.31
C GLU A 29 -0.33 11.09 -13.91
N VAL A 30 0.61 10.97 -14.86
CA VAL A 30 2.04 11.20 -14.60
C VAL A 30 2.29 12.61 -14.09
N PHE A 31 1.72 13.65 -14.71
CA PHE A 31 1.84 15.02 -14.21
C PHE A 31 1.20 15.20 -12.83
N GLU A 32 0.03 14.61 -12.60
CA GLU A 32 -0.67 14.70 -11.32
C GLU A 32 0.23 14.21 -10.17
N ARG A 33 0.83 13.02 -10.29
CA ARG A 33 1.65 12.44 -9.23
C ARG A 33 3.00 13.14 -9.11
N HIS A 34 3.63 13.47 -10.24
CA HIS A 34 4.92 14.18 -10.23
C HIS A 34 4.79 15.55 -9.55
N ILE A 35 3.78 16.32 -9.94
CA ILE A 35 3.59 17.69 -9.43
C ILE A 35 2.99 17.68 -8.03
N LYS A 36 2.15 16.70 -7.68
CA LYS A 36 1.76 16.43 -6.28
C LYS A 36 2.99 16.26 -5.39
N ASN A 37 3.91 15.37 -5.76
CA ASN A 37 5.10 15.10 -4.97
C ASN A 37 5.98 16.34 -4.81
N ARG A 38 6.15 17.13 -5.87
CA ARG A 38 6.89 18.40 -5.81
C ARG A 38 6.22 19.42 -4.91
N ILE A 39 4.91 19.63 -5.05
CA ILE A 39 4.14 20.57 -4.22
C ILE A 39 4.27 20.22 -2.74
N ILE A 40 4.16 18.94 -2.39
CA ILE A 40 4.26 18.48 -1.01
C ILE A 40 5.70 18.61 -0.52
N ALA A 41 6.66 17.96 -1.17
CA ALA A 41 8.05 17.87 -0.69
C ALA A 41 8.80 19.21 -0.69
N GLU A 42 8.42 20.15 -1.55
CA GLU A 42 9.02 21.49 -1.61
C GLU A 42 8.24 22.52 -0.74
N SER A 43 7.24 22.08 0.04
CA SER A 43 6.38 22.93 0.90
C SER A 43 5.81 24.16 0.15
N ILE A 44 5.34 23.96 -1.09
CA ILE A 44 4.94 25.06 -1.98
C ILE A 44 3.61 25.69 -1.54
N SER A 45 3.61 27.01 -1.39
CA SER A 45 2.39 27.81 -1.26
C SER A 45 1.75 28.03 -2.64
N LEU A 46 0.53 27.53 -2.83
CA LEU A 46 -0.18 27.59 -4.10
C LEU A 46 -1.16 28.78 -4.18
N PRO A 47 -1.34 29.37 -5.37
CA PRO A 47 -2.33 30.43 -5.56
C PRO A 47 -3.75 29.86 -5.61
N GLU A 48 -4.67 30.47 -4.86
CA GLU A 48 -6.10 30.14 -4.93
C GLU A 48 -6.68 30.43 -6.32
N ILE A 49 -7.59 29.57 -6.77
CA ILE A 49 -8.35 29.78 -7.99
C ILE A 49 -9.38 30.90 -7.74
N PRO A 50 -9.34 32.01 -8.48
CA PRO A 50 -10.28 33.11 -8.29
C PRO A 50 -11.75 32.69 -8.41
N ALA A 51 -12.62 33.32 -7.62
CA ALA A 51 -14.05 32.97 -7.59
C ALA A 51 -14.75 33.11 -8.94
N ASP A 52 -14.36 34.08 -9.77
CA ASP A 52 -14.88 34.27 -11.13
C ASP A 52 -14.46 33.16 -12.09
N VAL A 53 -13.28 32.56 -11.87
CA VAL A 53 -12.80 31.38 -12.60
C VAL A 53 -13.58 30.13 -12.16
N LEU A 54 -13.76 29.92 -10.85
CA LEU A 54 -14.55 28.81 -10.31
C LEU A 54 -16.01 28.87 -10.79
N ALA A 55 -16.58 30.07 -10.92
CA ALA A 55 -17.97 30.27 -11.38
C ALA A 55 -18.25 29.71 -12.79
N ARG A 56 -17.21 29.42 -13.59
CA ARG A 56 -17.35 28.73 -14.88
C ARG A 56 -17.79 27.26 -14.73
N TYR A 57 -17.60 26.67 -13.55
CA TYR A 57 -17.83 25.25 -13.25
C TYR A 57 -18.86 25.08 -12.13
N PRO A 58 -20.15 25.41 -12.37
CA PRO A 58 -21.16 25.50 -11.32
C PRO A 58 -21.40 24.19 -10.55
N GLY A 59 -21.22 23.03 -11.18
CA GLY A 59 -21.35 21.72 -10.50
C GLY A 59 -20.26 21.49 -9.46
N VAL A 60 -19.03 21.96 -9.72
CA VAL A 60 -17.93 21.92 -8.75
C VAL A 60 -18.20 22.91 -7.62
N VAL A 61 -18.61 24.14 -7.95
CA VAL A 61 -18.96 25.16 -6.95
C VAL A 61 -20.06 24.67 -6.01
N GLU A 62 -21.09 24.01 -6.54
CA GLU A 62 -22.15 23.42 -5.72
C GLU A 62 -21.61 22.32 -4.79
N SER A 63 -20.67 21.49 -5.28
CA SER A 63 -20.06 20.43 -4.49
C SER A 63 -19.20 20.98 -3.36
N ILE A 64 -18.38 21.99 -3.64
CA ILE A 64 -17.58 22.71 -2.63
C ILE A 64 -18.49 23.35 -1.58
N ALA A 65 -19.52 24.10 -2.00
CA ALA A 65 -20.44 24.77 -1.09
C ALA A 65 -21.18 23.78 -0.16
N LYS A 66 -21.47 22.56 -0.63
CA LYS A 66 -22.04 21.50 0.23
C LYS A 66 -21.06 21.03 1.29
N LEU A 67 -19.79 20.82 0.95
CA LEU A 67 -18.76 20.44 1.92
C LEU A 67 -18.56 21.53 2.98
N GLU A 68 -18.50 22.79 2.56
CA GLU A 68 -18.38 23.93 3.49
C GLU A 68 -19.61 24.06 4.40
N ALA A 69 -20.83 23.83 3.87
CA ALA A 69 -22.05 23.84 4.66
C ALA A 69 -22.11 22.72 5.71
N GLU A 70 -21.44 21.59 5.45
CA GLU A 70 -21.26 20.49 6.39
C GLU A 70 -20.08 20.71 7.37
N GLY A 71 -19.41 21.86 7.28
CA GLY A 71 -18.36 22.28 8.21
C GLY A 71 -16.94 21.91 7.79
N PHE A 72 -16.73 21.55 6.53
CA PHE A 72 -15.41 21.27 5.96
C PHE A 72 -14.93 22.43 5.09
N PRO A 73 -14.03 23.31 5.57
CA PRO A 73 -13.44 24.35 4.75
C PRO A 73 -12.68 23.75 3.56
N ILE A 74 -12.82 24.37 2.38
CA ILE A 74 -12.19 23.91 1.14
C ILE A 74 -11.28 25.00 0.58
N PHE A 75 -10.09 24.60 0.17
CA PHE A 75 -9.19 25.42 -0.64
C PHE A 75 -9.11 24.84 -2.04
N ALA A 76 -9.28 25.66 -3.07
CA ALA A 76 -9.11 25.27 -4.46
C ALA A 76 -7.92 26.04 -5.04
N TYR A 77 -6.86 25.31 -5.38
CA TYR A 77 -5.57 25.85 -5.79
C TYR A 77 -5.22 25.50 -7.23
N ASP A 78 -4.59 26.44 -7.92
CA ASP A 78 -3.92 26.18 -9.19
C ASP A 78 -2.55 25.53 -8.93
N GLY A 79 -2.43 24.24 -9.27
CA GLY A 79 -1.22 23.45 -9.12
C GLY A 79 -0.28 23.50 -10.33
N SER A 80 -0.52 24.40 -11.29
CA SER A 80 0.22 24.43 -12.55
C SER A 80 1.67 24.90 -12.45
N LEU A 81 2.07 25.41 -11.29
CA LEU A 81 3.39 26.00 -11.02
C LEU A 81 3.75 27.08 -12.05
N GLY A 82 2.85 28.06 -12.18
CA GLY A 82 2.99 29.18 -13.12
C GLY A 82 2.59 28.83 -14.56
N GLY A 83 1.58 27.98 -14.74
CA GLY A 83 1.04 27.61 -16.05
C GLY A 83 1.85 26.58 -16.83
N LYS A 84 2.75 25.84 -16.16
CA LYS A 84 3.62 24.84 -16.80
C LYS A 84 2.97 23.47 -16.93
N TYR A 85 2.19 23.08 -15.92
CA TYR A 85 1.61 21.74 -15.84
C TYR A 85 0.08 21.79 -15.71
N PRO A 86 -0.65 20.80 -16.24
CA PRO A 86 -2.11 20.80 -16.25
C PRO A 86 -2.70 20.24 -14.94
N VAL A 87 -2.35 20.81 -13.78
CA VAL A 87 -2.61 20.24 -12.45
C VAL A 87 -3.41 21.18 -11.56
N ILE A 88 -4.36 20.62 -10.82
CA ILE A 88 -5.16 21.28 -9.78
C ILE A 88 -4.93 20.58 -8.44
N CYS A 89 -4.99 21.36 -7.35
CA CYS A 89 -5.00 20.86 -5.98
C CYS A 89 -6.27 21.36 -5.27
N VAL A 90 -6.97 20.48 -4.56
CA VAL A 90 -8.09 20.84 -3.68
C VAL A 90 -7.82 20.26 -2.31
N VAL A 91 -7.84 21.12 -1.28
CA VAL A 91 -7.61 20.71 0.10
C VAL A 91 -8.87 20.85 0.92
N LEU A 92 -9.17 19.83 1.71
CA LEU A 92 -10.24 19.82 2.70
C LEU A 92 -9.66 19.89 4.10
N PHE A 93 -10.19 20.78 4.93
CA PHE A 93 -9.93 20.79 6.37
C PHE A 93 -11.07 20.11 7.14
N ASN A 94 -10.71 19.39 8.19
CA ASN A 94 -11.65 18.88 9.18
C ASN A 94 -11.41 19.59 10.53
N PRO A 95 -12.20 20.62 10.87
CA PRO A 95 -12.03 21.36 12.12
C PRO A 95 -12.31 20.53 13.38
N ALA A 96 -12.97 19.37 13.27
CA ALA A 96 -13.33 18.55 14.43
C ALA A 96 -12.12 17.84 15.05
N ASN A 97 -11.09 17.54 14.26
CA ASN A 97 -9.86 16.86 14.68
C ASN A 97 -8.58 17.61 14.25
N GLY A 98 -8.70 18.73 13.52
CA GLY A 98 -7.57 19.57 13.11
C GLY A 98 -6.76 19.01 11.95
N THR A 99 -7.36 18.15 11.12
CA THR A 99 -6.65 17.46 10.03
C THR A 99 -6.90 18.12 8.67
N CYS A 100 -6.03 17.84 7.70
CA CYS A 100 -6.21 18.23 6.31
C CYS A 100 -6.11 17.04 5.36
N PHE A 101 -6.73 17.15 4.18
CA PHE A 101 -6.63 16.18 3.10
C PHE A 101 -6.47 16.89 1.77
N ALA A 102 -5.31 16.72 1.14
CA ALA A 102 -4.99 17.29 -0.16
C ALA A 102 -5.26 16.27 -1.28
N SER A 103 -6.19 16.61 -2.17
CA SER A 103 -6.45 15.88 -3.42
C SER A 103 -5.80 16.62 -4.59
N PHE A 104 -5.32 15.86 -5.57
CA PHE A 104 -4.72 16.38 -6.79
C PHE A 104 -5.39 15.75 -8.01
N GLY A 105 -5.50 16.52 -9.08
CA GLY A 105 -6.05 16.04 -10.34
C GLY A 105 -5.43 16.76 -11.51
N ALA A 106 -5.27 16.04 -12.62
CA ALA A 106 -4.71 16.61 -13.84
C ALA A 106 -5.53 16.25 -15.07
N HIS A 107 -5.60 17.21 -16.00
CA HIS A 107 -6.19 17.06 -17.33
C HIS A 107 -5.86 18.31 -18.18
N PRO A 108 -5.68 18.20 -19.51
CA PRO A 108 -5.40 19.37 -20.36
C PRO A 108 -6.47 20.48 -20.28
N ASP A 109 -7.72 20.07 -20.06
CA ASP A 109 -8.84 20.98 -19.73
C ASP A 109 -8.89 21.29 -18.24
N PHE A 110 -8.84 22.58 -17.91
CA PHE A 110 -8.87 23.10 -16.53
C PHE A 110 -10.08 22.62 -15.73
N GLY A 111 -11.28 22.67 -16.34
CA GLY A 111 -12.52 22.29 -15.68
C GLY A 111 -12.56 20.79 -15.37
N VAL A 112 -12.09 19.98 -16.31
CA VAL A 112 -11.98 18.52 -16.10
C VAL A 112 -10.95 18.20 -15.01
N ALA A 113 -9.79 18.88 -14.98
CA ALA A 113 -8.81 18.69 -13.92
C ALA A 113 -9.39 19.04 -12.54
N LEU A 114 -10.11 20.17 -12.45
CA LEU A 114 -10.78 20.62 -11.24
C LEU A 114 -11.86 19.62 -10.76
N GLU A 115 -12.74 19.18 -11.66
CA GLU A 115 -13.78 18.19 -11.35
C GLU A 115 -13.19 16.87 -10.87
N ARG A 116 -12.15 16.37 -11.54
CA ARG A 116 -11.44 15.14 -11.15
C ARG A 116 -10.87 15.26 -9.75
N THR A 117 -10.26 16.40 -9.42
CA THR A 117 -9.68 16.63 -8.10
C THR A 117 -10.73 16.58 -6.98
N VAL A 118 -11.90 17.20 -7.20
CA VAL A 118 -13.00 17.20 -6.21
C VAL A 118 -13.69 15.84 -6.10
N THR A 119 -13.82 15.11 -7.22
CA THR A 119 -14.45 13.78 -7.20
C THR A 119 -13.56 12.74 -6.54
N GLU A 120 -12.24 12.80 -6.75
CA GLU A 120 -11.26 11.93 -6.07
C GLU A 120 -11.25 12.15 -4.55
N LEU A 121 -11.40 13.40 -4.10
CA LEU A 121 -11.48 13.78 -2.68
C LEU A 121 -12.61 13.02 -1.94
N LEU A 122 -13.70 12.67 -2.62
CA LEU A 122 -14.85 11.97 -2.04
C LEU A 122 -14.99 10.52 -2.51
N GLN A 123 -14.06 10.03 -3.34
CA GLN A 123 -14.16 8.71 -3.92
C GLN A 123 -14.06 7.63 -2.84
N GLY A 124 -15.14 6.85 -2.70
CA GLY A 124 -15.21 5.78 -1.71
C GLY A 124 -15.34 6.24 -0.25
N ARG A 125 -15.56 7.53 0.00
CA ARG A 125 -15.67 8.12 1.34
C ARG A 125 -17.04 8.75 1.55
N SER A 126 -17.68 8.45 2.67
CA SER A 126 -18.77 9.28 3.18
C SER A 126 -18.20 10.46 3.97
N LEU A 127 -19.03 11.47 4.26
CA LEU A 127 -18.62 12.61 5.11
C LEU A 127 -18.15 12.18 6.51
N LYS A 128 -18.54 10.99 6.98
CA LYS A 128 -18.12 10.44 8.27
C LYS A 128 -16.74 9.80 8.22
N ASP A 129 -16.25 9.47 7.02
CA ASP A 129 -14.97 8.79 6.80
C ASP A 129 -13.83 9.79 6.54
N LEU A 130 -14.04 11.06 6.88
CA LEU A 130 -13.08 12.17 6.73
C LEU A 130 -12.31 12.45 8.04
N ASP A 131 -12.25 11.48 8.96
CA ASP A 131 -11.60 11.58 10.26
C ASP A 131 -10.24 10.84 10.37
N VAL A 132 -9.78 10.26 9.26
CA VAL A 132 -8.57 9.40 9.18
C VAL A 132 -7.29 10.11 8.72
N PHE A 133 -7.33 11.43 8.52
CA PHE A 133 -6.20 12.21 7.98
C PHE A 133 -5.31 12.81 9.08
N THR A 134 -4.25 13.50 8.67
CA THR A 134 -3.23 14.05 9.57
C THR A 134 -3.33 15.58 9.67
N PRO A 135 -2.96 16.18 10.82
CA PRO A 135 -2.78 17.63 10.93
C PRO A 135 -1.63 18.12 10.04
N PRO A 136 -1.70 19.33 9.48
CA PRO A 136 -0.55 19.93 8.84
C PRO A 136 0.59 20.19 9.84
N THR A 137 1.83 20.19 9.36
CA THR A 137 3.05 20.34 10.16
C THR A 137 3.93 21.49 9.69
N PHE A 138 4.88 21.91 10.52
CA PHE A 138 5.96 22.84 10.16
C PHE A 138 7.30 22.11 9.99
N ASP A 139 7.30 20.78 10.10
CA ASP A 139 8.49 19.95 9.89
C ASP A 139 8.64 19.67 8.39
N ASP A 140 9.42 20.52 7.72
CA ASP A 140 9.68 20.39 6.28
C ASP A 140 10.48 19.12 5.94
N GLU A 141 11.30 18.62 6.88
CA GLU A 141 12.07 17.39 6.66
C GLU A 141 11.11 16.19 6.60
N GLU A 142 10.19 16.06 7.56
CA GLU A 142 9.16 15.02 7.58
C GLU A 142 8.27 15.07 6.32
N VAL A 143 7.86 16.27 5.89
CA VAL A 143 7.01 16.44 4.71
C VAL A 143 7.74 16.00 3.43
N ALA A 144 9.05 16.25 3.34
CA ALA A 144 9.86 15.90 2.19
C ALA A 144 10.34 14.44 2.17
N GLU A 145 10.18 13.68 3.27
CA GLU A 145 10.57 12.28 3.30
C GLU A 145 9.85 11.46 2.23
N HIS A 146 10.58 10.58 1.56
CA HIS A 146 9.98 9.77 0.49
C HIS A 146 8.88 8.84 1.01
N ALA A 147 9.03 8.31 2.23
CA ALA A 147 7.99 7.52 2.91
C ALA A 147 6.68 8.31 3.11
N ASN A 148 6.76 9.63 3.31
CA ASN A 148 5.58 10.50 3.36
C ASN A 148 4.90 10.58 1.98
N LEU A 149 5.68 10.73 0.90
CA LEU A 149 5.16 10.77 -0.47
C LEU A 149 4.54 9.42 -0.89
N GLU A 150 5.13 8.31 -0.49
CA GLU A 150 4.58 6.97 -0.66
C GLU A 150 3.23 6.82 0.07
N THR A 151 3.16 7.27 1.32
CA THR A 151 1.89 7.30 2.09
C THR A 151 0.84 8.13 1.36
N HIS A 152 1.24 9.29 0.82
CA HIS A 152 0.37 10.12 -0.02
C HIS A 152 -0.13 9.40 -1.27
N PHE A 153 0.66 8.51 -1.87
CA PHE A 153 0.24 7.69 -3.00
C PHE A 153 -0.72 6.56 -2.59
N ILE A 154 -0.47 5.92 -1.45
CA ILE A 154 -1.25 4.77 -0.97
C ILE A 154 -2.67 5.17 -0.55
N ASP A 155 -2.82 6.21 0.27
CA ASP A 155 -4.11 6.59 0.85
C ASP A 155 -4.32 8.09 1.11
N SER A 156 -3.31 8.92 0.79
CA SER A 156 -3.34 10.37 0.99
C SER A 156 -3.40 10.84 2.45
N SER A 157 -2.99 10.00 3.41
CA SER A 157 -2.88 10.39 4.83
C SER A 157 -1.50 10.88 5.24
N GLY A 158 -0.62 11.22 4.29
CA GLY A 158 0.70 11.77 4.60
C GLY A 158 0.62 13.19 5.16
N SER A 159 1.71 13.63 5.77
CA SER A 159 1.90 14.99 6.29
C SER A 159 1.93 16.03 5.18
N ILE A 160 1.34 17.20 5.45
CA ILE A 160 1.29 18.38 4.56
C ILE A 160 1.85 19.58 5.33
N SER A 161 2.67 20.41 4.68
CA SER A 161 3.20 21.62 5.31
C SER A 161 2.12 22.70 5.47
N TRP A 162 2.16 23.44 6.57
CA TRP A 162 1.37 24.65 6.76
C TRP A 162 1.65 25.72 5.69
N ASP A 163 2.84 25.69 5.07
CA ASP A 163 3.21 26.65 4.04
C ASP A 163 2.32 26.58 2.79
N MET A 164 1.69 25.43 2.52
CA MET A 164 0.68 25.29 1.45
C MET A 164 -0.48 26.28 1.59
N PHE A 165 -0.79 26.71 2.81
CA PHE A 165 -1.93 27.57 3.14
C PHE A 165 -1.53 29.02 3.42
N LYS A 166 -0.32 29.44 3.03
CA LYS A 166 0.12 30.83 3.17
C LYS A 166 -0.77 31.77 2.36
N GLN A 167 -0.87 33.01 2.86
CA GLN A 167 -1.58 34.08 2.15
C GLN A 167 -0.89 34.46 0.83
N ASP A 168 0.45 34.50 0.84
CA ASP A 168 1.26 34.77 -0.35
C ASP A 168 1.63 33.43 -1.01
N ALA A 169 1.30 33.30 -2.29
CA ALA A 169 1.64 32.15 -3.12
C ALA A 169 3.03 32.31 -3.73
N ASP A 170 3.76 31.19 -3.87
CA ASP A 170 5.09 31.17 -4.48
C ASP A 170 5.02 31.29 -6.01
N TYR A 171 3.85 31.01 -6.58
CA TYR A 171 3.52 31.18 -8.00
C TYR A 171 2.27 32.04 -8.16
N PRO A 172 2.17 32.85 -9.24
CA PRO A 172 0.92 33.51 -9.58
C PRO A 172 -0.09 32.49 -10.14
N PHE A 173 -1.37 32.72 -9.87
CA PHE A 173 -2.45 32.01 -10.55
C PHE A 173 -2.33 32.18 -12.07
N VAL A 174 -2.53 31.10 -12.82
CA VAL A 174 -2.65 31.12 -14.28
C VAL A 174 -3.96 30.47 -14.68
N ASP A 175 -4.79 31.19 -15.44
CA ASP A 175 -5.98 30.63 -16.08
C ASP A 175 -5.57 29.83 -17.33
N TRP A 176 -4.90 28.69 -17.09
CA TRP A 176 -4.29 27.87 -18.14
C TRP A 176 -5.32 27.05 -18.92
N SER A 177 -4.95 26.67 -20.14
CA SER A 177 -5.69 25.68 -20.93
C SER A 177 -4.74 25.00 -21.91
N PHE A 178 -4.72 23.67 -21.87
CA PHE A 178 -4.03 22.81 -22.83
C PHE A 178 -5.04 21.98 -23.64
N ALA A 179 -6.33 22.32 -23.55
CA ALA A 179 -7.42 21.57 -24.12
C ALA A 179 -7.44 21.65 -25.66
N GLY A 180 -7.88 20.57 -26.29
CA GLY A 180 -8.00 20.46 -27.73
C GLY A 180 -8.70 19.17 -28.11
N THR A 181 -8.47 18.70 -29.33
CA THR A 181 -8.74 17.30 -29.66
C THR A 181 -7.77 16.38 -28.90
N THR A 182 -8.14 15.12 -28.65
CA THR A 182 -7.24 14.18 -27.94
C THR A 182 -5.88 13.97 -28.63
N GLU A 183 -5.80 14.18 -29.95
CA GLU A 183 -4.53 14.18 -30.69
C GLU A 183 -3.66 15.42 -30.37
N GLU A 184 -4.27 16.61 -30.35
CA GLU A 184 -3.61 17.86 -29.96
C GLU A 184 -3.21 17.85 -28.49
N GLU A 185 -4.07 17.34 -27.61
CA GLU A 185 -3.78 17.17 -26.19
C GLU A 185 -2.60 16.23 -25.97
N PHE A 186 -2.58 15.08 -26.64
CA PHE A 186 -1.45 14.15 -26.56
C PHE A 186 -0.15 14.83 -27.01
N ALA A 187 -0.15 15.52 -28.16
CA ALA A 187 1.01 16.25 -28.65
C ALA A 187 1.47 17.37 -27.69
N THR A 188 0.52 18.07 -27.09
CA THR A 188 0.78 19.16 -26.13
C THR A 188 1.43 18.63 -24.85
N LEU A 189 0.91 17.53 -24.28
CA LEU A 189 1.50 16.90 -23.09
C LEU A 189 2.91 16.33 -23.39
N MET A 190 3.09 15.69 -24.54
CA MET A 190 4.40 15.21 -24.99
C MET A 190 5.42 16.33 -25.17
N ALA A 191 4.98 17.52 -25.60
CA ALA A 191 5.86 18.69 -25.73
C ALA A 191 6.38 19.17 -24.37
N ILE A 192 5.59 19.05 -23.29
CA ILE A 192 6.04 19.35 -21.93
C ILE A 192 7.17 18.38 -21.52
N PHE A 193 6.97 17.07 -21.69
CA PHE A 193 8.04 16.08 -21.40
C PHE A 193 9.30 16.32 -22.24
N THR A 194 9.14 16.69 -23.51
CA THR A 194 10.26 17.03 -24.39
C THR A 194 11.02 18.26 -23.87
N ALA A 195 10.31 19.30 -23.40
CA ALA A 195 10.92 20.49 -22.83
C ALA A 195 11.66 20.23 -21.50
N GLU A 196 11.17 19.25 -20.72
CA GLU A 196 11.82 18.76 -19.49
C GLU A 196 12.98 17.78 -19.79
N ASN A 197 13.25 17.45 -21.06
CA ASN A 197 14.23 16.45 -21.48
C ASN A 197 13.97 15.07 -20.84
N GLN A 198 12.69 14.67 -20.81
CA GLN A 198 12.22 13.41 -20.22
C GLN A 198 11.69 12.48 -21.31
N GLU A 199 12.23 11.26 -21.36
CA GLU A 199 11.82 10.24 -22.33
C GLU A 199 10.55 9.53 -21.86
N VAL A 200 9.64 9.24 -22.80
CA VAL A 200 8.33 8.66 -22.49
C VAL A 200 8.20 7.28 -23.13
N TYR A 201 8.05 6.25 -22.31
CA TYR A 201 7.86 4.87 -22.74
C TYR A 201 6.38 4.49 -22.63
N ILE A 202 5.76 4.10 -23.74
CA ILE A 202 4.34 3.73 -23.77
C ILE A 202 4.20 2.27 -24.22
N ALA A 203 3.57 1.45 -23.38
CA ALA A 203 3.09 0.12 -23.76
C ALA A 203 1.59 0.19 -24.04
N ASP A 204 1.17 -0.26 -25.22
CA ASP A 204 -0.23 -0.26 -25.66
C ASP A 204 -0.84 -1.67 -25.55
N TYR A 205 -2.09 -1.76 -25.09
CA TYR A 205 -2.82 -3.01 -24.88
C TYR A 205 -4.23 -2.92 -25.46
N GLU A 206 -4.56 -3.80 -26.41
CA GLU A 206 -5.89 -3.85 -27.05
C GLU A 206 -6.55 -5.23 -26.93
N HIS A 207 -5.89 -6.17 -26.26
CA HIS A 207 -6.24 -7.59 -26.23
C HIS A 207 -7.53 -7.95 -25.48
N LEU A 208 -8.14 -6.98 -24.79
CA LEU A 208 -9.44 -7.12 -24.12
C LEU A 208 -10.57 -6.39 -24.86
N GLY A 209 -10.32 -5.85 -26.05
CA GLY A 209 -11.33 -5.13 -26.85
C GLY A 209 -11.60 -3.69 -26.38
N VAL A 210 -10.81 -3.20 -25.43
CA VAL A 210 -10.74 -1.80 -25.00
C VAL A 210 -9.27 -1.39 -25.08
N TYR A 211 -8.99 -0.16 -25.53
CA TYR A 211 -7.63 0.35 -25.54
C TYR A 211 -7.21 0.68 -24.10
N ALA A 212 -6.04 0.18 -23.72
CA ALA A 212 -5.35 0.55 -22.50
C ALA A 212 -3.88 0.84 -22.79
N CYS A 213 -3.25 1.65 -21.94
CA CYS A 213 -1.82 1.88 -21.98
C CYS A 213 -1.21 1.92 -20.59
N ARG A 214 0.10 1.72 -20.55
CA ARG A 214 0.92 2.00 -19.37
C ARG A 214 2.09 2.86 -19.80
N ILE A 215 2.24 4.00 -19.15
CA ILE A 215 3.20 5.04 -19.50
C ILE A 215 4.24 5.14 -18.39
N LEU A 216 5.51 5.07 -18.75
CA LEU A 216 6.63 5.24 -17.84
C LEU A 216 7.47 6.42 -18.31
N VAL A 217 7.77 7.32 -17.40
CA VAL A 217 8.63 8.50 -17.58
C VAL A 217 9.62 8.50 -16.41
N PRO A 218 10.80 7.86 -16.55
CA PRO A 218 11.79 7.78 -15.48
C PRO A 218 12.22 9.18 -15.03
N GLY A 219 12.21 9.44 -13.72
CA GLY A 219 12.44 10.76 -13.12
C GLY A 219 11.16 11.58 -12.90
N MET A 220 9.99 11.13 -13.39
CA MET A 220 8.71 11.83 -13.19
C MET A 220 7.58 10.91 -12.72
N SER A 221 7.46 9.72 -13.31
CA SER A 221 6.37 8.77 -13.02
C SER A 221 6.69 7.75 -11.92
N ASP A 222 7.92 7.75 -11.42
CA ASP A 222 8.37 6.87 -10.35
C ASP A 222 7.61 7.22 -9.06
N ILE A 223 7.11 6.19 -8.40
CA ILE A 223 6.44 6.31 -7.10
C ILE A 223 7.41 5.96 -5.97
N TYR A 224 8.23 4.93 -6.20
CA TYR A 224 9.26 4.48 -5.27
C TYR A 224 10.65 4.82 -5.82
N PRO A 225 11.65 4.99 -4.95
CA PRO A 225 12.99 5.38 -5.34
C PRO A 225 13.74 4.16 -5.90
N VAL A 226 14.77 4.38 -6.71
CA VAL A 226 15.47 3.27 -7.39
C VAL A 226 16.17 2.33 -6.41
N GLU A 227 16.55 2.85 -5.23
CA GLU A 227 17.14 2.15 -4.11
C GLU A 227 16.28 0.97 -3.62
N ASP A 228 14.95 1.05 -3.79
CA ASP A 228 14.02 -0.01 -3.41
C ASP A 228 14.22 -1.29 -4.21
N LEU A 229 14.88 -1.22 -5.38
CA LEU A 229 15.28 -2.43 -6.10
C LEU A 229 16.26 -3.29 -5.29
N TRP A 230 16.96 -2.72 -4.32
CA TRP A 230 17.84 -3.42 -3.38
C TRP A 230 17.22 -3.53 -2.00
N LEU A 231 16.59 -2.46 -1.49
CA LEU A 231 16.15 -2.38 -0.10
C LEU A 231 14.74 -2.96 0.14
N ALA A 232 13.83 -2.82 -0.84
CA ALA A 232 12.41 -3.14 -0.69
C ALA A 232 11.85 -3.94 -1.88
N ASN A 233 12.69 -4.73 -2.54
CA ASN A 233 12.30 -5.45 -3.75
C ASN A 233 11.25 -6.52 -3.45
N ASN A 234 10.08 -6.42 -4.09
CA ASN A 234 8.97 -7.36 -3.92
C ASN A 234 9.25 -8.81 -4.36
N SER A 235 10.43 -9.09 -4.91
CA SER A 235 10.90 -10.44 -5.22
C SER A 235 12.00 -10.97 -4.29
N MET A 236 12.41 -10.20 -3.28
CA MET A 236 13.55 -10.53 -2.40
C MET A 236 13.38 -11.87 -1.68
N GLY A 237 12.16 -12.26 -1.29
CA GLY A 237 11.89 -13.52 -0.59
C GLY A 237 11.54 -14.69 -1.51
N ALA A 238 11.66 -14.53 -2.83
CA ALA A 238 11.18 -15.54 -3.78
C ALA A 238 11.92 -16.88 -3.65
N HIS A 239 13.22 -16.87 -3.29
CA HIS A 239 14.01 -18.09 -3.07
C HIS A 239 13.62 -18.84 -1.79
N LEU A 240 13.05 -18.15 -0.80
CA LEU A 240 12.57 -18.75 0.45
C LEU A 240 11.21 -19.45 0.28
N ARG A 241 10.50 -19.24 -0.83
CA ARG A 241 9.11 -19.69 -0.99
C ARG A 241 8.94 -21.19 -0.78
N GLU A 242 9.76 -22.02 -1.43
CA GLU A 242 9.64 -23.47 -1.32
C GLU A 242 9.91 -23.94 0.12
N THR A 243 10.98 -23.41 0.72
CA THR A 243 11.37 -23.68 2.11
C THR A 243 10.24 -23.34 3.09
N LEU A 244 9.71 -22.10 3.03
CA LEU A 244 8.71 -21.63 3.98
C LEU A 244 7.36 -22.36 3.82
N LEU A 245 6.93 -22.65 2.59
CA LEU A 245 5.67 -23.35 2.35
C LEU A 245 5.71 -24.82 2.80
N ALA A 246 6.89 -25.42 2.92
CA ALA A 246 7.09 -26.80 3.37
C ALA A 246 7.13 -26.96 4.90
N LEU A 247 7.36 -25.88 5.66
CA LEU A 247 7.50 -25.91 7.13
C LEU A 247 6.35 -26.62 7.87
N PRO A 248 5.07 -26.47 7.51
CA PRO A 248 3.99 -27.12 8.26
C PRO A 248 4.07 -28.66 8.30
N GLU A 249 4.75 -29.28 7.34
CA GLU A 249 4.95 -30.73 7.26
C GLU A 249 6.43 -31.12 7.40
N SER A 250 7.31 -30.18 7.76
CA SER A 250 8.74 -30.45 7.86
C SER A 250 9.08 -31.28 9.09
N ALA A 251 10.09 -32.13 8.94
CA ALA A 251 10.69 -32.90 10.02
C ALA A 251 12.23 -32.74 9.94
N TRP A 252 12.68 -31.49 9.95
CA TRP A 252 14.11 -31.18 9.90
C TRP A 252 14.77 -31.39 11.26
N GLU A 253 16.10 -31.39 11.26
CA GLU A 253 16.84 -31.33 12.51
C GLU A 253 16.62 -29.96 13.18
N LYS A 254 16.64 -29.93 14.51
CA LYS A 254 16.39 -28.71 15.29
C LYS A 254 17.25 -27.53 14.86
N GLU A 255 18.51 -27.81 14.54
CA GLU A 255 19.49 -26.80 14.10
C GLU A 255 19.10 -26.14 12.78
N ASP A 256 18.44 -26.86 11.86
CA ASP A 256 18.02 -26.31 10.56
C ASP A 256 16.93 -25.24 10.73
N TYR A 257 16.01 -25.41 11.68
CA TYR A 257 15.01 -24.40 12.00
C TYR A 257 15.63 -23.13 12.57
N LEU A 258 16.63 -23.26 13.44
CA LEU A 258 17.34 -22.13 14.03
C LEU A 258 18.22 -21.42 12.99
N ASN A 259 18.87 -22.17 12.10
CA ASN A 259 19.64 -21.61 10.99
C ASN A 259 18.75 -20.77 10.05
N LEU A 260 17.48 -21.16 9.86
CA LEU A 260 16.53 -20.38 9.07
C LEU A 260 16.19 -19.04 9.74
N ILE A 261 16.16 -18.95 11.08
CA ILE A 261 16.03 -17.66 11.79
C ILE A 261 17.23 -16.77 11.45
N THR A 262 18.46 -17.30 11.57
CA THR A 262 19.69 -16.57 11.24
C THR A 262 19.71 -16.14 9.77
N GLN A 263 19.26 -17.00 8.84
CA GLN A 263 19.14 -16.63 7.43
C GLN A 263 18.18 -15.45 7.22
N LEU A 264 17.03 -15.43 7.91
CA LEU A 264 16.07 -14.33 7.80
C LEU A 264 16.65 -13.01 8.33
N ASP A 265 17.44 -13.07 9.41
CA ASP A 265 18.15 -11.91 9.96
C ASP A 265 19.28 -11.42 9.05
N ASP A 266 20.11 -12.32 8.53
CA ASP A 266 21.24 -12.01 7.64
C ASP A 266 20.77 -11.43 6.29
N GLU A 267 19.61 -11.87 5.80
CA GLU A 267 18.96 -11.31 4.61
C GLU A 267 18.24 -9.98 4.89
N GLY A 268 18.12 -9.57 6.16
CA GLY A 268 17.59 -8.26 6.56
C GLY A 268 16.07 -8.12 6.44
N HIS A 269 15.30 -9.22 6.54
CA HIS A 269 13.84 -9.15 6.49
C HIS A 269 13.27 -8.49 7.75
N ASP A 270 12.52 -7.39 7.59
CA ASP A 270 11.80 -6.75 8.69
C ASP A 270 10.80 -7.73 9.34
N ASP A 271 10.85 -7.83 10.67
CA ASP A 271 9.96 -8.66 11.48
C ASP A 271 8.48 -8.37 11.25
N PHE A 272 8.14 -7.12 10.91
CA PHE A 272 6.77 -6.72 10.59
C PHE A 272 6.29 -7.17 9.21
N THR A 273 7.20 -7.61 8.33
CA THR A 273 6.84 -8.07 6.97
C THR A 273 5.86 -9.22 7.06
N ARG A 274 4.73 -9.12 6.34
CA ARG A 274 3.79 -10.24 6.24
C ARG A 274 4.36 -11.28 5.29
N VAL A 275 4.46 -12.53 5.76
CA VAL A 275 4.99 -13.64 4.95
C VAL A 275 4.18 -13.82 3.66
N ARG A 276 2.86 -13.62 3.72
CA ARG A 276 2.00 -13.68 2.53
C ARG A 276 2.32 -12.59 1.48
N GLU A 277 2.79 -11.41 1.90
CA GLU A 277 3.16 -10.32 0.99
C GLU A 277 4.54 -10.61 0.39
N LEU A 278 5.51 -10.98 1.22
CA LEU A 278 6.86 -11.39 0.82
C LEU A 278 6.86 -12.51 -0.24
N LEU A 279 5.98 -13.50 -0.07
CA LEU A 279 5.91 -14.67 -0.94
C LEU A 279 4.88 -14.54 -2.07
N GLY A 280 4.08 -13.48 -2.11
CA GLY A 280 3.04 -13.27 -3.12
C GLY A 280 1.87 -14.25 -3.02
N LEU A 281 1.32 -14.46 -1.82
CA LEU A 281 0.28 -15.43 -1.51
C LEU A 281 -1.08 -14.76 -1.24
N ALA A 282 -2.09 -15.08 -2.05
CA ALA A 282 -3.48 -14.81 -1.73
C ALA A 282 -4.07 -15.90 -0.80
N THR A 283 -3.81 -15.80 0.50
CA THR A 283 -4.07 -16.85 1.50
C THR A 283 -5.56 -17.08 1.82
N GLY A 284 -6.41 -16.06 1.67
CA GLY A 284 -7.71 -16.02 2.35
C GLY A 284 -7.58 -15.56 3.81
N LYS A 285 -8.70 -15.25 4.47
CA LYS A 285 -8.73 -14.62 5.82
C LYS A 285 -8.87 -15.61 6.98
N ASP A 286 -9.06 -16.89 6.67
CA ASP A 286 -9.52 -17.94 7.58
C ASP A 286 -8.41 -18.88 8.07
N ASN A 287 -7.15 -18.45 7.97
CA ASN A 287 -5.99 -19.27 8.33
C ASN A 287 -4.82 -18.42 8.85
N GLY A 288 -3.83 -19.07 9.47
CA GLY A 288 -2.68 -18.39 10.09
C GLY A 288 -1.78 -17.65 9.11
N TRP A 289 -1.68 -18.11 7.86
CA TRP A 289 -0.89 -17.42 6.82
C TRP A 289 -1.39 -16.01 6.53
N TYR A 290 -2.66 -15.71 6.79
CA TYR A 290 -3.24 -14.39 6.58
C TYR A 290 -2.59 -13.30 7.44
N THR A 291 -2.28 -13.65 8.69
CA THR A 291 -1.72 -12.74 9.70
C THR A 291 -0.23 -12.96 9.95
N LEU A 292 0.34 -14.07 9.45
CA LEU A 292 1.73 -14.45 9.69
C LEU A 292 2.70 -13.35 9.25
N ARG A 293 3.48 -12.86 10.21
CA ARG A 293 4.64 -11.98 10.00
C ARG A 293 5.95 -12.71 10.25
N ILE A 294 7.07 -12.13 9.82
CA ILE A 294 8.41 -12.70 10.02
C ILE A 294 8.70 -12.92 11.52
N GLY A 295 8.38 -11.98 12.40
CA GLY A 295 8.55 -12.19 13.85
C GLY A 295 7.73 -13.35 14.40
N GLU A 296 6.49 -13.55 13.93
CA GLU A 296 5.65 -14.69 14.31
C GLU A 296 6.21 -16.02 13.76
N LEU A 297 6.76 -16.00 12.54
CA LEU A 297 7.47 -17.14 11.96
C LEU A 297 8.72 -17.51 12.78
N LYS A 298 9.49 -16.53 13.26
CA LYS A 298 10.65 -16.76 14.15
C LYS A 298 10.23 -17.45 15.46
N ALA A 299 9.07 -17.10 16.03
CA ALA A 299 8.52 -17.83 17.18
C ALA A 299 8.29 -19.32 16.86
N MET A 300 7.67 -19.61 15.72
CA MET A 300 7.41 -20.99 15.29
C MET A 300 8.70 -21.78 15.02
N LEU A 301 9.68 -21.14 14.37
CA LEU A 301 10.99 -21.74 14.11
C LEU A 301 11.76 -22.01 15.40
N ALA A 302 11.72 -21.10 16.38
CA ALA A 302 12.36 -21.28 17.67
C ALA A 302 11.72 -22.44 18.46
N LEU A 303 10.39 -22.56 18.43
CA LEU A 303 9.67 -23.72 18.99
C LEU A 303 10.10 -25.03 18.30
N ALA A 304 10.17 -25.05 16.97
CA ALA A 304 10.62 -26.21 16.20
C ALA A 304 12.08 -26.61 16.51
N GLY A 305 12.96 -25.60 16.67
CA GLY A 305 14.36 -25.77 17.06
C GLY A 305 14.57 -26.07 18.55
N GLY A 306 13.53 -25.96 19.38
CA GLY A 306 13.61 -26.16 20.83
C GLY A 306 14.32 -25.05 21.60
N ASP A 307 14.48 -23.86 21.01
CA ASP A 307 14.99 -22.68 21.70
C ASP A 307 13.81 -21.92 22.35
N LEU A 308 13.54 -22.28 23.61
CA LEU A 308 12.37 -21.73 24.34
C LEU A 308 12.56 -20.28 24.78
N GLU A 309 13.80 -19.79 24.87
CA GLU A 309 14.08 -18.39 25.19
C GLU A 309 13.73 -17.50 23.99
N GLN A 310 14.22 -17.84 22.79
CA GLN A 310 13.85 -17.14 21.57
C GLN A 310 12.36 -17.28 21.26
N ALA A 311 11.78 -18.46 21.48
CA ALA A 311 10.34 -18.69 21.28
C ALA A 311 9.49 -17.75 22.15
N LEU A 312 9.89 -17.50 23.40
CA LEU A 312 9.20 -16.56 24.29
C LEU A 312 9.27 -15.13 23.74
N ILE A 313 10.46 -14.63 23.41
CA ILE A 313 10.67 -13.26 22.88
C ILE A 313 9.75 -13.01 21.67
N TRP A 314 9.79 -13.90 20.68
CA TRP A 314 8.99 -13.74 19.48
C TRP A 314 7.50 -13.99 19.69
N THR A 315 7.12 -14.82 20.68
CA THR A 315 5.72 -14.98 21.08
C THR A 315 5.16 -13.71 21.72
N GLU A 316 5.95 -13.03 22.58
CA GLU A 316 5.57 -11.75 23.16
C GLU A 316 5.41 -10.67 22.08
N TRP A 317 6.39 -10.56 21.19
CA TRP A 317 6.32 -9.70 20.01
C TRP A 317 5.07 -9.99 19.17
N THR A 318 4.75 -11.28 18.94
CA THR A 318 3.58 -11.68 18.17
C THR A 318 2.28 -11.18 18.81
N ILE A 319 2.15 -11.31 20.13
CA ILE A 319 0.97 -10.84 20.86
C ILE A 319 0.89 -9.31 20.80
N GLU A 320 2.01 -8.62 21.04
CA GLU A 320 2.07 -7.15 21.03
C GLU A 320 1.62 -6.56 19.70
N PHE A 321 2.09 -7.12 18.58
CA PHE A 321 1.89 -6.52 17.25
C PHE A 321 0.81 -7.19 16.38
N ASN A 322 0.26 -8.34 16.78
CA ASN A 322 -0.74 -9.06 15.97
C ASN A 322 -2.04 -9.43 16.71
N ALA A 323 -2.11 -9.32 18.04
CA ALA A 323 -3.31 -9.76 18.77
C ALA A 323 -4.60 -9.04 18.33
N SER A 324 -4.49 -7.80 17.84
CA SER A 324 -5.63 -7.01 17.34
C SER A 324 -6.23 -7.53 16.03
N VAL A 325 -5.46 -8.29 15.24
CA VAL A 325 -5.90 -8.83 13.93
C VAL A 325 -6.15 -10.33 13.96
N PHE A 326 -5.83 -11.01 15.06
CA PHE A 326 -6.10 -12.43 15.23
C PHE A 326 -7.59 -12.72 15.43
N SER A 327 -8.02 -13.92 14.99
CA SER A 327 -9.28 -14.48 15.45
C SER A 327 -9.23 -14.68 16.97
N ALA A 328 -10.40 -14.70 17.61
CA ALA A 328 -10.49 -14.95 19.06
C ALA A 328 -9.81 -16.27 19.47
N GLU A 329 -9.91 -17.29 18.63
CA GLU A 329 -9.27 -18.59 18.80
C GLU A 329 -7.73 -18.51 18.72
N ARG A 330 -7.19 -17.86 17.67
CA ARG A 330 -5.73 -17.71 17.52
C ARG A 330 -5.13 -16.84 18.63
N ALA A 331 -5.82 -15.77 19.02
CA ALA A 331 -5.42 -14.94 20.15
C ALA A 331 -5.43 -15.73 21.48
N ASN A 332 -6.40 -16.64 21.67
CA ASN A 332 -6.44 -17.52 22.83
C ASN A 332 -5.29 -18.52 22.85
N TYR A 333 -4.97 -19.13 21.69
CA TYR A 333 -3.81 -20.00 21.53
C TYR A 333 -2.51 -19.28 21.95
N TYR A 334 -2.26 -18.08 21.44
CA TYR A 334 -1.03 -17.34 21.76
C TYR A 334 -0.94 -16.94 23.24
N ARG A 335 -2.05 -16.54 23.89
CA ARG A 335 -2.06 -16.32 25.35
C ARG A 335 -1.71 -17.58 26.14
N CYS A 336 -2.24 -18.73 25.70
CA CYS A 336 -1.91 -20.02 26.30
C CYS A 336 -0.42 -20.35 26.12
N LEU A 337 0.09 -20.26 24.89
CA LEU A 337 1.48 -20.51 24.54
C LEU A 337 2.45 -19.63 25.34
N GLN A 338 2.21 -18.32 25.39
CA GLN A 338 3.01 -17.39 26.19
C GLN A 338 3.05 -17.81 27.66
N THR A 339 1.91 -18.20 28.23
CA THR A 339 1.84 -18.65 29.62
C THR A 339 2.66 -19.91 29.85
N LEU A 340 2.62 -20.87 28.93
CA LEU A 340 3.42 -22.10 29.03
C LEU A 340 4.92 -21.84 28.86
N LEU A 341 5.30 -20.94 27.95
CA LEU A 341 6.70 -20.51 27.76
C LEU A 341 7.24 -19.80 29.00
N LEU A 342 6.47 -18.88 29.59
CA LEU A 342 6.84 -18.22 30.85
C LEU A 342 7.01 -19.24 31.98
N LEU A 343 6.11 -20.23 32.08
CA LEU A 343 6.23 -21.28 33.08
C LEU A 343 7.46 -22.17 32.85
N ALA A 344 7.85 -22.42 31.59
CA ALA A 344 9.03 -23.20 31.27
C ALA A 344 10.34 -22.53 31.73
N GLN A 345 10.33 -21.20 31.95
CA GLN A 345 11.45 -20.44 32.50
C GLN A 345 11.49 -20.43 34.05
N GLU A 346 10.45 -20.96 34.72
CA GLU A 346 10.35 -20.93 36.18
C GLU A 346 10.89 -22.24 36.80
N GLU A 347 12.18 -22.26 37.14
CA GLU A 347 12.87 -23.46 37.68
C GLU A 347 12.24 -24.02 38.97
N ASP A 348 11.65 -23.15 39.79
CA ASP A 348 11.06 -23.51 41.09
C ASP A 348 9.57 -23.94 41.01
N ARG A 349 8.99 -24.02 39.81
CA ARG A 349 7.57 -24.31 39.61
C ARG A 349 7.36 -25.63 38.88
N GLU A 350 6.41 -26.44 39.37
CA GLU A 350 6.06 -27.72 38.75
C GLU A 350 4.90 -27.54 37.75
N PRO A 351 5.09 -27.80 36.44
CA PRO A 351 4.07 -27.52 35.43
C PRO A 351 2.71 -28.19 35.65
N LEU A 352 2.71 -29.42 36.17
CA LEU A 352 1.50 -30.20 36.41
C LEU A 352 0.57 -29.57 37.44
N GLN A 353 1.08 -28.72 38.33
CA GLN A 353 0.25 -28.02 39.33
C GLN A 353 -0.69 -26.97 38.71
N TYR A 354 -0.33 -26.43 37.54
CA TYR A 354 -1.08 -25.36 36.87
C TYR A 354 -2.02 -25.86 35.78
N LEU A 355 -1.88 -27.12 35.34
CA LEU A 355 -2.61 -27.69 34.20
C LEU A 355 -4.14 -27.53 34.29
N ASN A 356 -4.71 -27.78 35.47
CA ASN A 356 -6.16 -27.61 35.69
C ASN A 356 -6.58 -26.13 35.56
N ALA A 357 -5.77 -25.19 36.03
CA ALA A 357 -6.06 -23.76 35.89
C ALA A 357 -5.96 -23.30 34.44
N PHE A 358 -4.92 -23.75 33.72
CA PHE A 358 -4.74 -23.44 32.29
C PHE A 358 -5.88 -24.00 31.44
N THR A 359 -6.30 -25.24 31.70
CA THR A 359 -7.43 -25.86 30.99
C THR A 359 -8.72 -25.06 31.21
N ARG A 360 -8.94 -24.51 32.42
CA ARG A 360 -10.12 -23.67 32.70
C ARG A 360 -10.05 -22.28 32.08
N MET A 361 -8.84 -21.73 31.91
CA MET A 361 -8.64 -20.39 31.32
C MET A 361 -8.70 -20.43 29.80
N TYR A 362 -7.96 -21.36 29.19
CA TYR A 362 -7.68 -21.39 27.77
C TYR A 362 -8.47 -22.48 27.02
N GLY A 363 -9.05 -23.44 27.73
CA GLY A 363 -9.67 -24.63 27.13
C GLY A 363 -8.66 -25.74 26.88
N ALA A 364 -9.14 -26.98 26.82
CA ALA A 364 -8.28 -28.17 26.64
C ALA A 364 -7.52 -28.12 25.31
N ASP A 365 -8.21 -27.80 24.21
CA ASP A 365 -7.63 -27.77 22.87
C ASP A 365 -6.48 -26.76 22.74
N ALA A 366 -6.60 -25.57 23.35
CA ALA A 366 -5.53 -24.58 23.33
C ALA A 366 -4.30 -25.02 24.13
N VAL A 367 -4.52 -25.66 25.30
CA VAL A 367 -3.45 -26.21 26.12
C VAL A 367 -2.74 -27.37 25.40
N GLU A 368 -3.49 -28.26 24.75
CA GLU A 368 -2.95 -29.37 23.96
C GLU A 368 -2.10 -28.85 22.79
N ASN A 369 -2.66 -27.96 21.97
CA ASN A 369 -1.95 -27.39 20.82
C ASN A 369 -0.70 -26.60 21.25
N ALA A 370 -0.79 -25.78 22.30
CA ALA A 370 0.36 -25.02 22.79
C ALA A 370 1.44 -25.93 23.40
N SER A 371 1.06 -27.04 24.05
CA SER A 371 2.02 -28.03 24.55
C SER A 371 2.71 -28.77 23.42
N ALA A 372 1.97 -29.13 22.36
CA ALA A 372 2.53 -29.77 21.16
C ALA A 372 3.49 -28.83 20.39
N ALA A 373 3.21 -27.53 20.39
CA ALA A 373 4.15 -26.54 19.87
C ALA A 373 5.40 -26.42 20.75
N LEU A 374 5.24 -26.39 22.08
CA LEU A 374 6.35 -26.32 23.05
C LEU A 374 7.29 -27.53 22.98
N SER A 375 6.77 -28.72 22.68
CA SER A 375 7.60 -29.92 22.49
C SER A 375 8.31 -29.96 21.12
N GLY A 376 7.95 -29.07 20.20
CA GLY A 376 8.41 -29.05 18.81
C GLY A 376 7.69 -30.04 17.90
N GLU A 377 6.62 -30.72 18.36
CA GLU A 377 5.86 -31.69 17.56
C GLU A 377 4.93 -31.01 16.55
N ALA A 378 4.31 -29.89 16.92
CA ALA A 378 3.42 -29.12 16.05
C ALA A 378 3.62 -27.58 16.21
N PRO A 379 4.82 -27.05 15.88
CA PRO A 379 5.17 -25.66 16.14
C PRO A 379 4.48 -24.65 15.21
N PHE A 380 4.05 -25.07 14.01
CA PHE A 380 3.46 -24.21 12.98
C PHE A 380 1.93 -24.08 13.09
N TYR A 381 1.43 -23.66 14.25
CA TYR A 381 -0.01 -23.62 14.55
C TYR A 381 -0.83 -22.79 13.55
N GLY A 382 -1.87 -23.43 12.98
CA GLY A 382 -2.81 -22.82 12.05
C GLY A 382 -2.23 -22.54 10.66
N LEU A 383 -1.06 -23.08 10.35
CA LEU A 383 -0.50 -23.10 9.00
C LEU A 383 -0.76 -24.46 8.36
N GLN A 384 -1.55 -24.49 7.29
CA GLN A 384 -1.68 -25.68 6.45
C GLN A 384 -0.48 -25.78 5.51
N ALA A 385 -0.07 -27.01 5.16
CA ALA A 385 0.89 -27.25 4.08
C ALA A 385 0.36 -26.74 2.75
N VAL A 386 1.28 -26.26 1.91
CA VAL A 386 0.95 -25.59 0.65
C VAL A 386 1.78 -26.19 -0.48
N ASP A 387 1.12 -26.68 -1.53
CA ASP A 387 1.78 -27.18 -2.73
C ASP A 387 2.25 -26.05 -3.65
N SER A 388 3.14 -26.35 -4.60
CA SER A 388 3.67 -25.38 -5.56
C SER A 388 2.59 -24.72 -6.43
N ASP A 389 1.45 -25.38 -6.62
CA ASP A 389 0.30 -24.82 -7.36
C ASP A 389 -0.67 -24.03 -6.45
N LEU A 390 -0.36 -23.92 -5.15
CA LEU A 390 -1.10 -23.14 -4.15
C LEU A 390 -2.57 -23.56 -4.03
N LYS A 391 -2.87 -24.87 -4.17
CA LYS A 391 -4.23 -25.43 -4.08
C LYS A 391 -4.81 -25.33 -2.67
N ALA A 392 -3.94 -25.30 -1.66
CA ALA A 392 -4.31 -25.07 -0.26
C ALA A 392 -4.99 -23.71 -0.01
N PHE A 393 -4.90 -22.76 -0.95
CA PHE A 393 -5.53 -21.44 -0.85
C PHE A 393 -6.63 -21.24 -1.91
N PRO A 394 -7.92 -21.38 -1.55
CA PRO A 394 -9.03 -21.17 -2.48
C PRO A 394 -9.05 -19.76 -3.10
N THR A 395 -8.63 -18.75 -2.35
CA THR A 395 -8.49 -17.37 -2.82
C THR A 395 -7.42 -17.27 -3.92
N HIS A 396 -6.28 -17.94 -3.75
CA HIS A 396 -5.24 -18.01 -4.78
C HIS A 396 -5.71 -18.75 -6.03
N GLN A 397 -6.42 -19.87 -5.87
CA GLN A 397 -7.01 -20.58 -7.02
C GLN A 397 -8.03 -19.72 -7.79
N SER A 398 -8.77 -18.87 -7.09
CA SER A 398 -9.71 -17.92 -7.71
C SER A 398 -8.96 -16.84 -8.51
N LEU A 399 -7.84 -16.35 -7.97
CA LEU A 399 -6.94 -15.42 -8.67
C LEU A 399 -6.38 -16.05 -9.95
N LEU A 400 -5.86 -17.29 -9.88
CA LEU A 400 -5.35 -18.00 -11.05
C LEU A 400 -6.43 -18.23 -12.11
N LYS A 401 -7.65 -18.61 -11.71
CA LYS A 401 -8.80 -18.76 -12.63
C LYS A 401 -9.15 -17.44 -13.32
N ALA A 402 -9.05 -16.30 -12.63
CA ALA A 402 -9.24 -14.99 -13.24
C ALA A 402 -8.10 -14.68 -14.23
N TYR A 403 -6.85 -14.96 -13.84
CA TYR A 403 -5.68 -14.74 -14.68
C TYR A 403 -5.70 -15.60 -15.96
N GLU A 404 -6.15 -16.85 -15.89
CA GLU A 404 -6.32 -17.74 -17.04
C GLU A 404 -7.28 -17.19 -18.10
N LYS A 405 -8.30 -16.41 -17.70
CA LYS A 405 -9.16 -15.72 -18.68
C LYS A 405 -8.37 -14.69 -19.48
N LEU A 406 -7.48 -13.95 -18.80
CA LEU A 406 -6.60 -12.96 -19.44
C LEU A 406 -5.57 -13.65 -20.35
N GLN A 407 -5.00 -14.78 -19.91
CA GLN A 407 -4.06 -15.55 -20.73
C GLN A 407 -4.70 -16.03 -22.04
N LYS A 408 -5.93 -16.53 -21.98
CA LYS A 408 -6.71 -16.91 -23.19
C LYS A 408 -6.96 -15.73 -24.11
N ALA A 409 -7.35 -14.58 -23.57
CA ALA A 409 -7.58 -13.37 -24.36
C ALA A 409 -6.29 -12.89 -25.06
N LYS A 410 -5.15 -12.91 -24.35
CA LYS A 410 -3.84 -12.63 -24.94
C LYS A 410 -3.52 -13.61 -26.06
N SER A 411 -3.55 -14.92 -25.80
CA SER A 411 -3.24 -15.91 -26.86
C SER A 411 -4.13 -15.73 -28.11
N ALA A 412 -5.42 -15.42 -27.93
CA ALA A 412 -6.33 -15.18 -29.05
C ALA A 412 -6.03 -13.87 -29.82
N TYR A 413 -5.56 -12.82 -29.15
CA TYR A 413 -5.22 -11.55 -29.78
C TYR A 413 -3.94 -11.64 -30.61
N TRP A 414 -2.87 -12.21 -30.06
CA TRP A 414 -1.56 -12.30 -30.73
C TRP A 414 -1.41 -13.47 -31.72
N ALA A 415 -2.37 -14.40 -31.76
CA ALA A 415 -2.40 -15.46 -32.77
C ALA A 415 -2.98 -15.00 -34.12
N LYS A 416 -3.61 -13.81 -34.15
CA LYS A 416 -4.04 -13.12 -35.38
C LYS A 416 -2.87 -12.34 -35.96
#